data_AF-A0A5N5TCK2-F1
#
_entry.id   AF-A0A5N5TCK2-F1
#
_cell.length_a   1.000
_cell.length_b   1.000
_cell.length_c   1.000
_cell.angle_alpha   90.00
_cell.angle_beta   90.00
_cell.angle_gamma   90.00
#
_symmetry.space_group_name_H-M   'P 1'
#
loop_
_entity.id
_entity.type
_entity.pdbx_description
1 polymer ?
#
loop_
_entity_poly.entity_id
_entity_poly.type
_entity_poly.pdbx_seq_one_letter_code
_entity_poly.pdbx_strand_id
1 'polypeptide(L)'
;MLLNFMFLPHFGKISHDISRLGFNHGLRRKYTQEIWKEKISKIIDLKGKISVIEDEQSWENVSSDISRDVAAVNAVGFDCEWASSNGKRKPVSLLQLATYSGNCYSV
;
A
#
# COMPACT_ATOMS: atom_id res chain seq x y z
N MET A 1 2.27 26.42 -5.57
CA MET A 1 2.76 26.70 -4.20
C MET A 1 2.24 25.65 -3.19
N LEU A 2 2.40 24.34 -3.48
CA LEU A 2 1.99 23.22 -2.61
C LEU A 2 2.91 22.00 -2.83
N LEU A 3 4.23 22.20 -2.85
CA LEU A 3 5.20 21.10 -2.93
C LEU A 3 6.27 21.12 -1.82
N ASN A 4 6.17 22.03 -0.86
CA ASN A 4 7.20 22.20 0.19
C ASN A 4 6.88 21.47 1.51
N PHE A 5 5.84 20.64 1.59
CA PHE A 5 5.49 19.95 2.84
C PHE A 5 5.99 18.51 2.95
N MET A 6 6.67 17.97 1.93
CA MET A 6 7.06 16.56 1.94
C MET A 6 8.53 16.30 2.28
N PHE A 7 9.43 17.29 2.18
CA PHE A 7 10.84 17.10 2.49
C PHE A 7 11.52 18.36 3.03
N LEU A 8 11.59 18.50 4.36
CA LEU A 8 12.59 19.34 5.04
C LEU A 8 12.71 18.91 6.51
N PRO A 9 13.79 18.23 6.95
CA PRO A 9 14.04 17.98 8.35
C PRO A 9 14.79 19.20 8.92
N HIS A 10 14.06 20.25 9.29
CA HIS A 10 14.66 21.30 10.09
C HIS A 10 14.57 20.89 11.56
N PHE A 11 15.66 20.33 12.09
CA PHE A 11 15.90 20.16 13.52
C PHE A 11 16.05 21.55 14.18
N GLY A 12 14.92 22.25 14.36
CA GLY A 12 14.81 23.38 15.27
C GLY A 12 14.36 22.86 16.62
N LYS A 13 15.21 22.98 17.65
CA LYS A 13 14.87 22.66 19.04
C LYS A 13 13.65 23.48 19.47
N ILE A 14 12.48 22.86 19.53
CA ILE A 14 11.27 23.47 20.07
C ILE A 14 10.96 22.80 21.41
N SER A 15 10.92 23.62 22.44
CA SER A 15 10.63 23.30 23.84
C SER A 15 9.41 22.39 23.98
N HIS A 16 9.55 21.35 24.80
CA HIS A 16 8.60 20.27 24.99
C HIS A 16 7.36 20.70 25.78
N ASP A 17 6.19 20.69 25.12
CA ASP A 17 4.90 20.44 25.77
C ASP A 17 4.31 19.17 25.14
N ILE A 18 4.62 18.04 25.79
CA ILE A 18 4.35 16.66 25.31
C ILE A 18 2.84 16.43 25.12
N SER A 19 2.02 17.14 25.90
CA SER A 19 0.56 17.06 25.93
C SER A 19 -0.10 17.54 24.62
N ARG A 20 0.41 18.63 24.03
CA ARG A 20 -0.12 19.22 22.79
C ARG A 20 0.32 18.46 21.53
N LEU A 21 1.48 17.80 21.58
CA LEU A 21 1.99 16.98 20.47
C LEU A 21 1.10 15.75 20.24
N GLY A 22 0.70 15.02 21.28
CA GLY A 22 -0.12 13.81 21.14
C GLY A 22 -1.51 14.06 20.52
N PHE A 23 -2.16 15.16 20.92
CA PHE A 23 -3.49 15.53 20.42
C PHE A 23 -3.46 15.94 18.94
N ASN A 24 -2.45 16.73 18.54
CA ASN A 24 -2.26 17.14 17.15
C ASN A 24 -1.86 15.97 16.25
N HIS A 25 -1.07 15.01 16.74
CA HIS A 25 -0.75 13.79 15.99
C HIS A 25 -1.97 12.87 15.83
N GLY A 26 -2.80 12.74 16.87
CA GLY A 26 -4.03 11.95 16.82
C GLY A 26 -5.06 12.53 15.83
N LEU A 27 -5.30 13.84 15.90
CA LEU A 27 -6.16 14.55 14.95
C LEU A 27 -5.62 14.49 13.53
N ARG A 28 -4.32 14.72 13.33
CA ARG A 28 -3.66 14.61 12.03
C ARG A 28 -3.76 13.21 11.46
N ARG A 29 -3.54 12.17 12.28
CA ARG A 29 -3.69 10.77 11.87
C ARG A 29 -5.13 10.46 11.48
N LYS A 30 -6.12 10.90 12.28
CA LYS A 30 -7.54 10.72 11.98
C LYS A 30 -7.93 11.40 10.68
N TYR A 31 -7.54 12.67 10.49
CA TYR A 31 -7.82 13.43 9.26
C TYR A 31 -7.13 12.81 8.03
N THR A 32 -5.89 12.36 8.19
CA THR A 32 -5.16 11.64 7.13
C THR A 32 -5.87 10.33 6.78
N GLN A 33 -6.33 9.57 7.77
CA GLN A 33 -7.09 8.34 7.54
C GLN A 33 -8.43 8.59 6.85
N GLU A 34 -9.17 9.64 7.21
CA GLU A 34 -10.44 9.97 6.55
C GLU A 34 -10.22 10.42 5.09
N ILE A 35 -9.21 11.26 4.82
CA ILE A 35 -8.83 11.60 3.44
C ILE A 35 -8.41 10.36 2.66
N TRP A 36 -7.64 9.47 3.29
CA TRP A 36 -7.24 8.20 2.68
C TRP A 36 -8.45 7.31 2.39
N LYS A 37 -9.41 7.20 3.31
CA LYS A 37 -10.65 6.43 3.11
C LYS A 37 -11.49 6.97 1.97
N GLU A 38 -11.68 8.29 1.88
CA GLU A 38 -12.48 8.90 0.80
C GLU A 38 -11.80 8.76 -0.57
N LYS A 39 -10.47 8.89 -0.63
CA LYS A 39 -9.71 8.62 -1.86
C LYS A 39 -9.74 7.15 -2.22
N ILE A 40 -9.59 6.26 -1.23
CA ILE A 40 -9.67 4.81 -1.44
C ILE A 40 -11.07 4.40 -1.87
N SER A 41 -12.16 4.97 -1.35
CA SER A 41 -13.50 4.59 -1.80
C SER A 41 -13.73 4.94 -3.28
N LYS A 42 -13.19 6.08 -3.74
CA LYS A 42 -13.20 6.47 -5.15
C LYS A 42 -12.30 5.56 -6.02
N ILE A 43 -11.21 5.02 -5.46
CA ILE A 43 -10.32 4.07 -6.12
C ILE A 43 -10.91 2.65 -6.12
N ILE A 44 -11.60 2.22 -5.07
CA ILE A 44 -12.29 0.93 -4.99
C ILE A 44 -13.42 0.85 -6.01
N ASP A 45 -14.03 2.00 -6.35
CA ASP A 45 -15.00 2.10 -7.45
C ASP A 45 -14.34 1.94 -8.84
N LEU A 46 -13.00 2.01 -8.93
CA LEU A 46 -12.28 1.57 -10.11
C LEU A 46 -12.29 0.05 -10.15
N LYS A 47 -12.92 -0.50 -11.19
CA LYS A 47 -12.98 -1.95 -11.48
C LYS A 47 -11.60 -2.48 -11.86
N GLY A 48 -10.71 -2.59 -10.90
CA GLY A 48 -9.42 -3.26 -11.04
C GLY A 48 -9.63 -4.74 -11.39
N LYS A 49 -8.75 -5.29 -12.23
CA LYS A 49 -8.78 -6.71 -12.57
C LYS A 49 -7.97 -7.51 -11.55
N ILE A 50 -8.52 -8.62 -11.08
CA ILE A 50 -7.78 -9.64 -10.31
C ILE A 50 -7.36 -10.74 -11.28
N SER A 51 -6.06 -11.06 -11.33
CA SER A 51 -5.52 -12.14 -12.14
C SER A 51 -4.85 -13.18 -11.24
N VAL A 52 -5.25 -14.45 -11.37
CA VAL A 52 -4.61 -15.58 -10.68
C VAL A 52 -3.58 -16.18 -11.64
N ILE A 53 -2.38 -16.44 -11.12
CA ILE A 53 -1.18 -16.84 -11.85
C ILE A 53 -0.77 -18.18 -11.26
N GLU A 54 -0.97 -19.25 -12.03
CA GLU A 54 -0.73 -20.62 -11.55
C GLU A 54 0.53 -21.25 -12.18
N ASP A 55 1.08 -20.61 -13.22
CA ASP A 55 2.23 -21.11 -13.97
C ASP A 55 3.10 -19.98 -14.54
N GLU A 56 4.32 -20.34 -14.97
CA GLU A 56 5.31 -19.42 -15.51
C GLU A 56 4.82 -18.70 -16.78
N GLN A 57 4.05 -19.37 -17.65
CA GLN A 57 3.54 -18.75 -18.86
C GLN A 57 2.50 -17.67 -18.55
N SER A 58 1.65 -17.90 -17.55
CA SER A 58 0.68 -16.92 -17.05
C SER A 58 1.38 -15.72 -16.39
N TRP A 59 2.53 -15.93 -15.74
CA TRP A 59 3.38 -14.86 -15.21
C TRP A 59 3.97 -13.99 -16.32
N GLU A 60 4.52 -14.60 -17.38
CA GLU A 60 5.09 -13.86 -18.51
C GLU A 60 4.08 -12.95 -19.20
N ASN A 61 2.79 -13.32 -19.19
CA ASN A 61 1.73 -12.49 -19.77
C ASN A 61 1.43 -11.21 -18.97
N VAL A 62 1.85 -11.12 -17.70
CA VAL A 62 1.52 -10.00 -16.81
C VAL A 62 2.74 -9.27 -16.21
N SER A 63 3.92 -9.89 -16.26
CA SER A 63 5.13 -9.38 -15.61
C SER A 63 5.51 -7.98 -16.09
N SER A 64 5.31 -7.68 -17.38
CA SER A 64 5.55 -6.36 -17.97
C SER A 64 4.58 -5.29 -17.47
N ASP A 65 3.31 -5.65 -17.24
CA ASP A 65 2.31 -4.73 -16.71
C ASP A 65 2.61 -4.37 -15.25
N ILE A 66 2.94 -5.38 -14.44
CA ILE A 66 3.36 -5.17 -13.05
C ILE A 66 4.59 -4.24 -13.01
N SER A 67 5.61 -4.56 -13.81
CA SER A 67 6.86 -3.79 -13.85
C SER A 67 6.64 -2.33 -14.27
N ARG A 68 5.82 -2.09 -15.30
CA ARG A 68 5.42 -0.75 -15.73
C ARG A 68 4.75 0.02 -14.59
N ASP A 69 3.78 -0.61 -13.92
CA ASP A 69 2.99 0.06 -12.91
C ASP A 69 3.83 0.37 -11.65
N VAL A 70 4.71 -0.54 -11.25
CA VAL A 70 5.65 -0.31 -10.14
C VAL A 70 6.65 0.79 -10.49
N ALA A 71 7.21 0.79 -11.70
CA ALA A 71 8.16 1.82 -12.12
C ALA A 71 7.55 3.23 -12.15
N ALA A 72 6.25 3.35 -12.40
CA ALA A 72 5.57 4.65 -12.47
C ALA A 72 5.47 5.36 -11.11
N VAL A 73 5.31 4.61 -10.01
CA VAL A 73 5.06 5.18 -8.67
C VAL A 73 6.04 4.69 -7.59
N ASN A 74 6.94 3.77 -7.93
CA ASN A 74 7.89 3.10 -7.02
C ASN A 74 7.21 2.49 -5.77
N ALA A 75 6.02 1.94 -5.95
CA ALA A 75 5.24 1.31 -4.88
C ALA A 75 4.41 0.14 -5.42
N VAL A 76 4.26 -0.90 -4.60
CA VAL A 76 3.38 -2.04 -4.84
C VAL A 76 2.75 -2.45 -3.51
N GLY A 77 1.46 -2.73 -3.52
CA GLY A 77 0.79 -3.39 -2.39
C GLY A 77 1.23 -4.84 -2.34
N PHE A 78 1.63 -5.30 -1.17
CA PHE A 78 2.16 -6.64 -0.96
C PHE A 78 1.40 -7.31 0.18
N ASP A 79 0.87 -8.50 -0.05
CA ASP A 79 0.28 -9.35 0.97
C ASP A 79 0.51 -10.83 0.63
N CYS A 80 0.33 -11.73 1.60
CA CYS A 80 0.46 -13.16 1.35
C CYS A 80 -0.40 -13.99 2.30
N GLU A 81 -0.83 -15.15 1.81
CA GLU A 81 -1.62 -16.12 2.56
C GLU A 81 -0.86 -17.44 2.72
N TRP A 82 -1.11 -18.14 3.82
CA TRP A 82 -0.54 -19.46 4.11
C TRP A 82 -1.58 -20.38 4.75
N ALA A 83 -1.47 -21.67 4.47
CA ALA A 83 -2.23 -22.67 5.21
C ALA A 83 -1.70 -22.85 6.65
N SER A 84 -2.55 -23.31 7.55
CA SER A 84 -2.16 -23.72 8.91
C SER A 84 -2.53 -25.18 9.13
N SER A 85 -1.62 -25.94 9.76
CA SER A 85 -1.87 -27.33 10.15
C SER A 85 -1.22 -27.60 11.50
N ASN A 86 -1.93 -28.24 12.43
CA ASN A 86 -1.43 -28.57 13.76
C ASN A 86 -0.85 -27.34 14.51
N GLY A 87 -1.54 -26.19 14.38
CA GLY A 87 -1.12 -24.93 15.00
C GLY A 87 0.14 -24.30 14.43
N LYS A 88 0.70 -24.84 13.33
CA LYS A 88 1.90 -24.31 12.66
C LYS A 88 1.55 -23.77 11.29
N ARG A 89 2.14 -22.61 10.96
CA ARG A 89 2.08 -22.02 9.62
C ARG A 89 2.84 -22.90 8.63
N LYS A 90 2.24 -23.12 7.47
CA LYS A 90 2.90 -23.71 6.30
C LYS A 90 3.65 -22.60 5.54
N PRO A 91 4.49 -22.97 4.55
CA PRO A 91 5.01 -22.00 3.59
C PRO A 91 3.89 -21.19 2.93
N VAL A 92 4.25 -20.01 2.44
CA VAL A 92 3.35 -19.15 1.66
C VAL A 92 2.69 -19.97 0.56
N SER A 93 1.37 -19.88 0.49
CA SER A 93 0.53 -20.60 -0.47
C SER A 93 -0.04 -19.67 -1.54
N LEU A 94 -0.06 -18.36 -1.27
CA LEU A 94 -0.46 -17.32 -2.22
C LEU A 94 0.26 -16.02 -1.90
N LEU A 95 0.76 -15.32 -2.92
CA LEU A 95 1.33 -13.98 -2.87
C LEU A 95 0.43 -13.03 -3.65
N GLN A 96 0.18 -11.83 -3.14
CA GLN A 96 -0.67 -10.83 -3.78
C GLN A 96 0.10 -9.53 -4.01
N LEU A 97 0.07 -9.06 -5.27
CA LEU A 97 0.67 -7.80 -5.69
C LEU A 97 -0.42 -6.87 -6.22
N ALA A 98 -0.71 -5.80 -5.49
CA ALA A 98 -1.66 -4.78 -5.90
C ALA A 98 -0.94 -3.55 -6.46
N THR A 99 -1.34 -3.11 -7.64
CA THR A 99 -0.73 -1.97 -8.34
C THR A 99 -1.58 -0.71 -8.20
N TYR A 100 -0.98 0.46 -8.43
CA TYR A 100 -1.69 1.74 -8.32
C TYR A 100 -2.81 1.91 -9.36
N SER A 101 -2.76 1.16 -10.47
CA SER A 101 -3.79 1.12 -11.51
C SER A 101 -5.06 0.40 -11.06
N GLY A 102 -5.05 -0.20 -9.87
CA GLY A 102 -6.15 -0.96 -9.30
C GLY A 102 -6.09 -2.47 -9.59
N ASN A 103 -5.15 -2.93 -10.42
CA ASN A 103 -5.01 -4.35 -10.72
C ASN A 103 -4.32 -5.10 -9.58
N CYS A 104 -4.76 -6.34 -9.33
CA CYS A 104 -4.17 -7.25 -8.36
C CYS A 104 -3.75 -8.56 -9.03
N TYR A 105 -2.57 -9.04 -8.69
CA TYR A 105 -1.97 -10.26 -9.23
C TYR A 105 -1.70 -11.24 -8.09
N SER A 106 -2.36 -12.39 -8.14
CA SER A 106 -2.26 -13.47 -7.14
C SER A 106 -1.40 -14.59 -7.70
N VAL A 107 -0.20 -14.79 -7.13
CA VAL A 107 0.83 -15.75 -7.54
C VAL A 107 0.93 -16.90 -6.54
#